data_AF-A0A1F4S3U9-F1
#
_entry.id   AF-A0A1F4S3U9-F1
#
_cell.length_a   1.000
_cell.length_b   1.000
_cell.length_c   1.000
_cell.angle_alpha   90.00
_cell.angle_beta   90.00
_cell.angle_gamma   90.00
#
_symmetry.space_group_name_H-M   'P 1'
#
loop_
_entity.id
_entity.type
_entity.pdbx_description
1 polymer ?
#
loop_
_entity_poly.entity_id
_entity_poly.type
_entity_poly.pdbx_seq_one_letter_code
_entity_poly.pdbx_strand_id
1 'polypeptide(L)' 'MVWDYKEIEYKKQEKADPVWGLERLINYGLDGKKLNKEMLKKYLPQLNIPENRRAFLELLLWNKQF' A
#
# COMPACT_ATOMS: atom_id res chain seq x y z
N MET A 1 -24.38 -9.89 4.09
CA MET A 1 -23.35 -10.65 3.35
C MET A 1 -22.00 -10.08 3.77
N VAL A 2 -21.34 -10.72 4.74
CA VAL A 2 -19.95 -10.36 5.07
C VAL A 2 -19.11 -11.05 4.00
N TRP A 3 -18.38 -10.28 3.20
CA TRP A 3 -17.42 -10.80 2.24
C TRP A 3 -16.41 -11.68 2.99
N ASP A 4 -16.61 -13.00 2.94
CA ASP A 4 -15.80 -13.97 3.68
C ASP A 4 -14.50 -14.27 2.93
N TYR A 5 -13.78 -13.21 2.52
CA TYR A 5 -12.43 -13.32 2.00
C TYR A 5 -11.55 -13.70 3.18
N LYS A 6 -11.23 -14.99 3.29
CA LYS A 6 -10.51 -15.53 4.44
C LYS A 6 -9.18 -14.78 4.60
N GLU A 7 -8.94 -14.25 5.80
CA GLU A 7 -7.73 -13.52 6.15
C GLU A 7 -6.44 -14.31 5.81
N ILE A 8 -6.54 -15.64 5.81
CA ILE A 8 -5.46 -16.56 5.43
C ILE A 8 -5.09 -16.42 3.95
N GLU A 9 -6.09 -16.36 3.06
CA GLU A 9 -5.86 -16.19 1.61
C GLU A 9 -5.32 -14.80 1.31
N TYR A 10 -5.80 -13.79 2.04
CA TYR A 10 -5.24 -12.44 1.98
C TYR A 10 -3.74 -12.43 2.33
N LYS A 11 -3.36 -13.01 3.47
CA LYS A 11 -1.95 -13.07 3.90
C LYS A 11 -1.07 -13.87 2.95
N LYS A 12 -1.62 -14.91 2.30
CA LYS A 12 -0.89 -15.66 1.26
C LYS A 12 -0.66 -14.80 0.01
N GLN A 13 -1.69 -14.09 -0.44
CA GLN A 13 -1.60 -13.22 -1.61
C GLN A 13 -0.67 -12.02 -1.35
N GLU A 14 -0.75 -11.38 -0.19
CA GLU A 14 0.14 -10.27 0.20
C GLU A 14 1.62 -10.69 0.22
N LYS A 15 1.91 -11.93 0.65
CA LYS A 15 3.27 -12.48 0.60
C LYS A 15 3.74 -12.81 -0.82
N ALA A 16 2.83 -13.25 -1.68
CA ALA A 16 3.13 -13.56 -3.08
C ALA A 16 3.28 -12.29 -3.93
N ASP A 17 2.50 -11.26 -3.62
CA ASP A 17 2.46 -9.99 -4.35
C ASP A 17 2.45 -8.79 -3.38
N PRO A 18 3.64 -8.25 -3.07
CA PRO A 18 3.78 -7.08 -2.20
C PRO A 18 3.21 -5.79 -2.79
N VAL A 19 3.10 -5.68 -4.13
CA VAL A 19 2.54 -4.51 -4.81
C VAL A 19 1.04 -4.46 -4.51
N TRP A 20 0.34 -5.57 -4.75
CA TRP A 20 -1.08 -5.70 -4.47
C TRP A 20 -1.42 -5.42 -2.99
N GLY A 21 -0.60 -5.94 -2.06
CA GLY A 21 -0.76 -5.69 -0.63
C GLY A 21 -0.66 -4.21 -0.28
N LEU A 22 0.39 -3.53 -0.78
CA LEU A 22 0.59 -2.09 -0.55
C LEU A 22 -0.54 -1.25 -1.13
N GLU A 23 -1.01 -1.56 -2.34
CA GLU A 23 -2.15 -0.86 -2.96
C GLU A 23 -3.40 -0.95 -2.09
N ARG A 24 -3.72 -2.14 -1.57
CA ARG A 24 -4.88 -2.32 -0.69
C ARG A 24 -4.74 -1.52 0.61
N LEU A 25 -3.58 -1.59 1.25
CA LEU A 25 -3.31 -0.84 2.49
C LEU A 25 -3.43 0.67 2.30
N ILE A 26 -2.89 1.19 1.19
CA ILE A 26 -2.97 2.61 0.84
C ILE A 26 -4.41 3.01 0.48
N ASN A 27 -5.15 2.12 -0.19
CA ASN A 27 -6.48 2.46 -0.69
C ASN A 27 -7.60 2.35 0.34
N TYR A 28 -7.53 1.33 1.20
CA TYR A 28 -8.60 0.96 2.14
C TYR A 28 -8.24 1.25 3.61
N GLY A 29 -6.98 1.55 3.89
CA GLY A 29 -6.52 1.95 5.23
C GLY A 29 -5.63 0.93 5.90
N LEU A 30 -4.90 1.41 6.90
CA LEU A 30 -3.84 0.68 7.59
C LEU A 30 -4.27 0.07 8.94
N ASP A 31 -5.50 0.33 9.38
CA ASP A 31 -6.04 -0.13 10.68
C ASP A 31 -5.07 0.17 11.86
N GLY A 32 -4.58 1.41 11.92
CA GLY A 32 -3.63 1.87 12.94
C GLY A 32 -2.17 1.41 12.76
N LYS A 33 -1.86 0.61 11.73
CA LYS A 33 -0.49 0.16 11.43
C LYS A 33 0.28 1.20 10.60
N LYS A 34 1.60 1.09 10.60
CA LYS A 34 2.49 1.91 9.77
C LYS A 34 2.96 1.13 8.54
N LEU A 35 3.11 1.81 7.42
CA LEU A 35 3.76 1.25 6.23
C LEU A 35 5.27 1.08 6.47
N ASN A 36 5.83 -0.02 5.97
CA ASN A 36 7.28 -0.16 5.92
C ASN A 36 7.86 0.78 4.85
N LYS A 37 8.74 1.69 5.28
CA LYS A 37 9.33 2.73 4.43
C LYS A 37 10.14 2.17 3.26
N GLU A 38 10.92 1.12 3.49
CA GLU A 38 11.79 0.54 2.45
C GLU A 38 10.98 -0.17 1.38
N MET A 39 9.97 -0.94 1.80
CA MET A 39 9.00 -1.57 0.91
C MET A 39 8.26 -0.52 0.08
N LEU A 40 7.77 0.53 0.73
CA LEU A 40 7.08 1.61 0.04
C LEU A 40 7.99 2.28 -0.98
N LYS A 41 9.22 2.67 -0.61
CA LYS A 41 10.18 3.30 -1.54
C LYS A 41 10.50 2.40 -2.74
N LYS A 42 10.61 1.09 -2.52
CA LYS A 42 10.92 0.11 -3.57
C LYS A 42 9.77 -0.07 -4.57
N TYR A 43 8.53 -0.16 -4.07
CA TYR A 43 7.37 -0.51 -4.89
C TYR A 43 6.52 0.69 -5.32
N LEU A 44 6.69 1.88 -4.73
CA LEU A 44 5.91 3.09 -5.09
C LEU A 44 5.85 3.37 -6.61
N PRO A 45 6.93 3.21 -7.41
CA PRO A 45 6.86 3.39 -8.86
C PRO A 45 5.90 2.43 -9.58
N GLN A 46 5.60 1.27 -8.98
CA GLN A 46 4.78 0.20 -9.56
C GLN A 46 3.32 0.22 -9.08
N LEU A 47 3.02 0.98 -8.01
CA LEU A 47 1.67 1.01 -7.43
C LEU A 47 0.64 1.69 -8.34
N ASN A 48 -0.49 1.04 -8.57
CA ASN A 48 -1.67 1.62 -9.17
C ASN A 48 -2.56 2.27 -8.10
N ILE A 49 -2.17 3.48 -7.66
CA ILE A 49 -2.89 4.27 -6.64
C ILE A 49 -3.25 5.66 -7.20
N PRO A 50 -4.30 6.31 -6.66
CA PRO A 50 -4.65 7.68 -7.01
C PRO A 50 -3.47 8.66 -6.91
N GLU A 51 -3.37 9.57 -7.87
CA GLU A 51 -2.23 10.51 -7.99
C GLU A 51 -2.03 11.37 -6.74
N ASN A 52 -3.12 11.81 -6.09
CA ASN A 52 -3.04 12.56 -4.83
C ASN A 52 -2.38 11.77 -3.70
N ARG A 53 -2.64 10.46 -3.61
CA ARG A 53 -2.00 9.56 -2.63
C ARG A 53 -0.54 9.37 -2.98
N ARG A 54 -0.23 9.15 -4.26
CA ARG A 54 1.15 9.06 -4.75
C ARG A 54 1.95 10.30 -4.39
N ALA A 55 1.45 11.48 -4.75
CA ALA A 55 2.12 12.74 -4.49
C ALA A 55 2.34 13.00 -2.99
N PHE A 56 1.35 12.66 -2.14
CA PHE A 56 1.51 12.73 -0.68
C PHE A 56 2.61 11.78 -0.16
N LEU A 57 2.67 10.55 -0.67
CA LEU A 57 3.70 9.59 -0.29
C LEU A 57 5.10 10.02 -0.78
N GLU A 58 5.21 10.60 -1.98
CA GLU A 58 6.46 11.17 -2.48
C GLU A 58 6.96 12.34 -1.63
N LEU A 59 6.05 13.23 -1.20
CA LEU A 59 6.36 14.30 -0.26
C LEU A 59 6.92 13.71 1.05
N LEU A 60 6.27 12.70 1.63
CA LEU A 60 6.74 12.07 2.87
C LEU A 60 8.09 11.33 2.74
N LEU A 61 8.35 10.72 1.59
CA LEU A 61 9.57 9.94 1.36
C LEU A 61 10.78 10.81 1.00
N TRP A 62 10.56 11.87 0.22
CA TRP A 62 11.63 12.62 -0.43
C TRP A 62 11.57 14.12 -0.18
N ASN A 63 10.61 14.59 0.62
CA ASN A 63 10.36 16.02 0.85
C ASN A 63 10.19 16.80 -0.48
N LYS A 64 9.58 16.15 -1.47
CA LYS A 64 9.35 16.69 -2.81
C LYS A 64 8.18 17.67 -2.75
N GLN A 65 8.48 18.96 -2.83
CA GLN A 65 7.45 20.00 -2.97
C GLN A 65 6.83 19.93 -4.38
N PHE A 66 5.51 20.13 -4.43
CA PHE A 66 4.69 20.08 -5.64
C PHE A 66 5.04 21.20 -6.63
#